data_AF-A0AA86TH33-F1
#
_entry.id   AF-A0AA86TH33-F1
#
_cell.length_a   1.000
_cell.length_b   1.000
_cell.length_c   1.000
_cell.angle_alpha   90.00
_cell.angle_beta   90.00
_cell.angle_gamma   90.00
#
_symmetry.space_group_name_H-M   'P 1'
#
loop_
_entity.id
_entity.type
_entity.pdbx_description
1 polymer ?
#
loop_
_entity_poly.entity_id
_entity_poly.type
_entity_poly.pdbx_seq_one_letter_code
_entity_poly.pdbx_strand_id
1 'polypeptide(L)' 'MPYWTESENALFFELLSVYGKDFPQIAECMNKSYTQVRSHFYNIQVKESKAAKEELKETKNITPLLLHFIVFDYIQ' A
#
# COMPACT_ATOMS: atom_id res chain seq x y z
N MET A 1 13.46 13.18 14.00
CA MET A 1 12.90 12.74 12.69
C MET A 1 11.57 13.45 12.51
N PRO A 2 11.36 14.25 11.46
CA PRO A 2 10.06 14.90 11.25
C PRO A 2 8.98 13.80 11.12
N TYR A 3 7.96 13.91 11.96
CA TYR A 3 6.84 12.98 12.02
C TYR A 3 5.94 13.28 10.81
N TRP A 4 5.75 12.30 9.92
CA TRP A 4 4.81 12.43 8.81
C TRP A 4 3.43 12.03 9.33
N THR A 5 2.49 12.97 9.34
CA THR A 5 1.12 12.67 9.77
C THR A 5 0.37 11.89 8.69
N GLU A 6 -0.73 11.22 9.07
CA GLU A 6 -1.58 10.53 8.11
C GLU A 6 -2.17 11.49 7.06
N SER A 7 -2.50 12.72 7.47
CA SER A 7 -2.94 13.78 6.55
C SER A 7 -1.85 14.19 5.56
N GLU A 8 -0.60 14.34 5.99
CA GLU A 8 0.53 14.63 5.11
C GLU A 8 0.82 13.46 4.18
N ASN A 9 0.69 12.22 4.64
CA ASN A 9 0.84 11.02 3.80
C ASN A 9 -0.23 10.98 2.72
N ALA A 10 -1.51 11.19 3.07
CA ALA A 10 -2.62 11.19 2.11
C ALA A 10 -2.42 12.24 1.03
N LEU A 11 -2.04 13.46 1.43
CA LEU A 11 -1.73 14.55 0.50
C LEU A 11 -0.51 14.21 -0.37
N PHE A 12 0.53 13.60 0.20
CA PHE A 12 1.70 13.14 -0.56
C PHE A 12 1.31 12.13 -1.66
N PHE A 13 0.44 11.15 -1.35
CA PHE A 13 -0.03 10.18 -2.34
C PHE A 13 -0.93 10.80 -3.41
N GLU A 14 -1.77 11.76 -3.04
CA GLU A 14 -2.59 12.51 -3.98
C GLU A 14 -1.70 13.29 -4.96
N LEU A 15 -0.72 14.03 -4.45
CA LEU A 15 0.26 14.76 -5.25
C LEU A 15 1.12 13.81 -6.10
N LEU A 16 1.48 12.64 -5.58
CA LEU A 16 2.22 11.60 -6.32
C LEU A 16 1.36 11.00 -7.45
N SER A 17 0.04 10.90 -7.26
CA SER A 17 -0.89 10.45 -8.31
C SER A 17 -1.07 11.51 -9.41
N VAL A 18 -1.10 12.79 -9.03
CA VAL A 18 -1.30 13.93 -9.95
C VAL A 18 -0.01 14.27 -10.71
N TYR A 19 1.10 14.45 -9.99
CA TYR A 19 2.38 14.92 -10.53
C TYR A 19 3.39 13.77 -10.78
N GLY A 20 3.11 12.56 -10.32
CA GLY A 20 4.04 11.43 -10.50
C GLY A 20 5.29 11.54 -9.61
N LYS A 21 6.47 11.35 -10.21
CA LYS A 21 7.77 11.39 -9.53
C LYS A 21 8.40 12.80 -9.48
N ASP A 22 7.60 13.84 -9.68
CA ASP A 22 8.07 15.22 -9.62
C ASP A 22 8.21 15.71 -8.17
N PHE A 23 9.20 15.15 -7.47
CA PHE A 23 9.52 15.49 -6.08
C PHE A 23 9.75 16.98 -5.81
N PRO A 24 10.32 17.80 -6.72
CA PRO A 24 10.45 19.24 -6.49
C PRO A 24 9.08 19.95 -6.39
N GLN A 25 8.13 19.59 -7.25
CA GLN A 25 6.76 20.13 -7.21
C GLN A 25 6.02 19.68 -5.94
N ILE A 26 6.14 18.41 -5.60
CA ILE A 26 5.54 17.87 -4.38
C ILE A 26 6.14 18.55 -3.14
N ALA A 27 7.45 18.80 -3.13
CA ALA A 27 8.15 19.50 -2.06
C ALA A 27 7.65 20.95 -1.89
N GLU A 28 7.43 21.66 -3.00
CA GLU A 28 6.86 23.01 -3.02
C GLU A 28 5.41 23.01 -2.49
N CYS A 29 4.56 22.09 -2.97
CA CYS A 29 3.18 21.96 -2.49
C CYS A 29 3.08 21.59 -1.00
N MET A 30 4.00 20.76 -0.50
CA MET A 30 4.01 20.32 0.90
C MET A 30 4.81 21.24 1.82
N ASN A 31 5.44 22.29 1.28
CA ASN A 31 6.36 23.17 2.00
C ASN A 31 7.43 22.38 2.80
N LYS A 32 7.92 21.28 2.22
CA LYS A 32 8.97 20.41 2.78
C LYS A 32 10.19 20.41 1.88
N SER A 33 11.33 20.01 2.41
CA SER A 33 12.55 19.89 1.60
C SER A 33 12.45 18.68 0.65
N TYR A 34 12.95 18.83 -0.59
CA TYR A 34 13.13 17.74 -1.55
C TYR A 34 13.75 16.49 -0.91
N THR A 35 14.78 16.66 -0.07
CA THR A 35 15.47 15.55 0.59
C THR A 35 14.56 14.78 1.54
N GLN A 36 13.63 15.48 2.21
CA GLN A 36 12.64 14.86 3.08
C GLN A 36 11.61 14.07 2.27
N VAL A 37 11.09 14.66 1.19
CA VAL A 37 10.11 14.04 0.28
C VAL A 37 10.69 12.79 -0.37
N ARG A 38 11.92 12.88 -0.88
CA ARG A 38 12.62 11.74 -1.49
C ARG A 38 12.86 10.61 -0.48
N SER A 39 13.34 10.94 0.71
CA SER A 39 13.57 9.94 1.77
C SER A 39 12.27 9.27 2.18
N HIS A 40 11.19 10.04 2.28
CA HIS A 40 9.86 9.55 2.60
C HIS A 40 9.30 8.60 1.54
N PHE A 41 9.46 8.93 0.25
CA PHE A 41 9.04 8.07 -0.86
C PHE A 41 9.68 6.67 -0.81
N TYR A 42 11.00 6.58 -0.56
CA TYR A 42 11.67 5.28 -0.42
C TYR A 42 11.21 4.53 0.83
N ASN A 43 10.97 5.23 1.94
CA ASN A 43 10.45 4.61 3.16
C ASN A 43 9.03 4.06 2.99
N ILE A 44 8.17 4.76 2.23
CA ILE A 44 6.81 4.31 1.89
C ILE A 44 6.85 3.08 0.98
N GLN A 45 7.65 3.08 -0.09
CA GLN A 45 7.71 1.92 -0.99
C GLN A 45 8.08 0.63 -0.26
N VAL A 46 8.97 0.73 0.74
CA VAL A 46 9.35 -0.40 1.59
C VAL A 46 8.18 -0.83 2.50
N LYS A 47 7.32 0.10 2.94
CA LYS A 47 6.11 -0.20 3.70
C LYS A 47 5.03 -0.86 2.84
N GLU A 48 4.75 -0.34 1.64
CA GLU A 48 3.73 -0.91 0.73
C GLU A 48 4.10 -2.33 0.28
N SER A 49 5.38 -2.58 -0.02
CA SER A 49 5.89 -3.93 -0.32
C SER A 49 5.84 -4.90 0.87
N LYS A 50 5.66 -4.40 2.10
CA LYS A 50 5.43 -5.23 3.31
C LYS A 50 3.94 -5.39 3.60
N ALA A 51 3.13 -4.35 3.45
CA ALA A 51 1.68 -4.39 3.63
C ALA A 51 0.99 -5.34 2.63
N ALA A 52 1.41 -5.31 1.36
CA ALA A 52 0.90 -6.23 0.33
C ALA A 52 1.25 -7.71 0.60
N LYS A 53 2.23 -7.99 1.48
CA LYS A 53 2.58 -9.36 1.89
C LYS A 53 1.77 -9.85 3.09
N GLU A 54 1.08 -8.95 3.80
CA GLU A 54 0.23 -9.28 4.95
C GLU A 54 -1.19 -9.64 4.47
N GLU A 55 -1.75 -8.89 3.51
CA GLU A 55 -3.12 -9.12 2.99
C GLU A 55 -3.28 -10.43 2.19
N LEU A 56 -2.18 -10.98 1.64
CA LEU A 56 -2.21 -12.28 0.96
C LEU A 56 -2.10 -13.49 1.91
N LYS A 57 -1.93 -13.27 3.23
CA LYS A 57 -1.96 -14.34 4.23
C LYS A 57 -3.36 -14.56 4.80
N GLU A 58 -4.17 -13.51 4.89
CA GLU A 58 -5.55 -13.57 5.43
C GLU A 58 -6.50 -14.33 4.48
N THR A 59 -6.34 -14.18 3.17
CA THR A 59 -7.22 -14.81 2.16
C THR A 59 -6.94 -16.29 1.90
N LYS A 60 -5.89 -16.87 2.51
CA LYS A 60 -5.60 -18.31 2.43
C LYS A 60 -6.21 -19.15 3.56
N ASN A 61 -6.86 -18.53 4.55
CA ASN A 61 -7.37 -19.23 5.74
C ASN A 61 -8.91 -19.24 5.88
N ILE A 62 -9.69 -18.86 4.86
CA ILE A 62 -11.15 -19.00 4.92
C ILE A 62 -11.70 -19.41 3.55
N THR A 63 -11.55 -20.70 3.21
CA THR A 63 -12.64 -21.62 2.79
C THR A 63 -12.07 -22.94 2.27
N PRO A 64 -11.90 -23.98 3.11
CA PRO A 64 -11.77 -25.37 2.66
C PRO A 64 -13.08 -26.17 2.84
N LEU A 65 -14.26 -25.54 2.74
CA LEU A 65 -15.54 -26.19 3.09
C LEU A 65 -16.67 -26.07 2.06
N LEU A 66 -16.36 -25.94 0.77
CA LEU A 66 -17.38 -26.08 -0.30
C LEU A 66 -16.96 -26.98 -1.48
N LEU A 67 -15.93 -27.83 -1.31
CA LEU A 67 -15.57 -28.85 -2.31
C LEU A 67 -15.77 -30.29 -1.82
N HIS A 68 -16.34 -30.51 -0.63
CA HIS A 68 -16.69 -31.86 -0.17
C HIS A 68 -18.15 -32.25 -0.50
N PHE A 69 -19.01 -31.30 -0.85
CA PHE A 69 -20.41 -31.59 -1.19
C PHE A 69 -20.65 -31.91 -2.67
N ILE A 70 -19.70 -31.60 -3.57
CA ILE A 70 -19.89 -31.81 -5.02
C ILE A 70 -19.38 -33.20 -5.46
N VAL A 71 -18.53 -33.86 -4.67
CA VAL A 71 -17.88 -35.11 -5.08
C VAL A 71 -18.51 -36.36 -4.45
N PHE A 72 -19.36 -36.23 -3.43
CA PHE A 72 -19.94 -37.39 -2.73
C PHE A 72 -21.23 -37.93 -3.36
N ASP A 73 -21.92 -37.15 -4.20
CA ASP A 73 -23.16 -37.57 -4.90
C ASP A 73 -22.93 -37.98 -6.37
N TYR A 74 -21.68 -38.24 -6.80
CA TYR A 74 -21.35 -38.71 -8.16
C TYR A 74 -20.72 -40.10 -8.20
N ILE A 75 -21.03 -40.96 -7.23
CA ILE A 75 -20.76 -42.40 -7.32
C ILE A 75 -21.98 -43.16 -6.76
N GLN A 76 -23.00 -43.33 -7.59
CA GLN A 76 -23.99 -44.42 -7.52
C GLN A 76 -23.87 -45.26 -8.78
#